data_AF-A0A310SM54-F1
#
_entry.id   AF-A0A310SM54-F1
#
_cell.length_a   1.000
_cell.length_b   1.000
_cell.length_c   1.000
_cell.angle_alpha   90.00
_cell.angle_beta   90.00
_cell.angle_gamma   90.00
#
_symmetry.space_group_name_H-M   'P 1'
#
loop_
_entity.id
_entity.type
_entity.pdbx_description
1 polymer ?
#
loop_
_entity_poly.entity_id
_entity_poly.type
_entity_poly.pdbx_seq_one_letter_code
_entity_poly.pdbx_strand_id
1 'polypeptide(L)'
;MAATIIAIAVSTLYIIFTSLIAYWMRRYTNYYIRDPFVRSLFLEGIATGELCGVCFELIIIADNWGVSMYGVYLFILTIWWSLNWEDATACPYTHIEDVVNGTKSVRDAFLLIWAELVGGLAVFRYVQLLWALEIVSTHKNRAFEDCTTDLQVPVIFGAFIECVATCIYRVVSRGLSEINSKIGIIIDSFIGTTLVIAAFNYSGGYFNPALATSLKYGCLGTSFMEHVIVYWIGACAGSIASLRVYRLPFVQQYVEQYKEKT
;
A
#
# COMPACT_ATOMS: atom_id res chain seq x y z
N MET A 1 19.26 20.74 14.36
CA MET A 1 19.86 19.38 14.46
C MET A 1 19.23 18.56 15.58
N ALA A 2 19.27 18.98 16.86
CA ALA A 2 18.59 18.22 17.93
C ALA A 2 17.06 18.16 17.74
N ALA A 3 16.41 19.28 17.45
CA ALA A 3 14.96 19.32 17.19
C ALA A 3 14.53 18.46 15.99
N THR A 4 15.34 18.41 14.93
CA THR A 4 15.08 17.57 13.75
C THR A 4 15.26 16.09 14.03
N ILE A 5 16.19 15.71 14.92
CA ILE A 5 16.39 14.31 15.36
C ILE A 5 15.22 13.86 16.24
N ILE A 6 14.74 14.73 17.14
CA ILE A 6 13.57 14.43 17.98
C ILE A 6 12.31 14.27 17.11
N ALA A 7 12.11 15.17 16.14
CA ALA A 7 10.95 15.10 15.24
C ALA A 7 10.90 13.78 14.45
N ILE A 8 12.00 13.38 13.80
CA ILE A 8 12.01 12.12 13.07
C ILE A 8 11.83 10.92 14.00
N ALA A 9 12.40 10.96 15.22
CA ALA A 9 12.23 9.89 16.21
C ALA A 9 10.77 9.73 16.65
N VAL A 10 10.03 10.84 16.82
CA VAL A 10 8.59 10.77 17.13
C VAL A 10 7.80 10.15 15.98
N SER A 11 8.09 10.54 14.73
CA SER A 11 7.49 9.88 13.55
C SER A 11 7.81 8.38 13.49
N THR A 12 9.07 7.99 13.75
CA THR A 12 9.46 6.57 13.83
C THR A 12 8.67 5.84 14.92
N LEU A 13 8.49 6.46 16.09
CA LEU A 13 7.73 5.88 17.20
C LEU A 13 6.25 5.73 16.85
N TYR A 14 5.64 6.70 16.17
CA TYR A 14 4.26 6.60 15.69
C TYR A 14 4.10 5.48 14.67
N ILE A 15 5.08 5.32 13.78
CA ILE A 15 5.11 4.22 12.81
C ILE A 15 5.17 2.87 13.53
N ILE A 16 6.14 2.70 14.43
CA ILE A 16 6.32 1.47 15.20
C ILE A 16 5.08 1.18 16.04
N PHE A 17 4.51 2.18 16.72
CA PHE A 17 3.33 2.01 17.56
C PHE A 17 2.12 1.55 16.75
N THR A 18 1.89 2.14 15.58
CA THR A 18 0.82 1.73 14.65
C THR A 18 1.00 0.29 14.18
N SER A 19 2.22 -0.08 13.76
CA SER A 19 2.55 -1.45 13.36
C SER A 19 2.41 -2.46 14.51
N LEU A 20 2.76 -2.08 15.73
CA LEU A 20 2.60 -2.94 16.91
C LEU A 20 1.13 -3.16 17.26
N ILE A 21 0.29 -2.11 17.21
CA ILE A 21 -1.15 -2.25 17.41
C ILE A 21 -1.72 -3.24 16.38
N ALA A 22 -1.40 -3.04 15.09
CA ALA A 22 -1.88 -3.89 14.02
C ALA A 22 -1.40 -5.34 14.15
N TYR A 23 -0.13 -5.55 14.52
CA TYR A 23 0.44 -6.85 14.83
C TYR A 23 -0.35 -7.59 15.92
N TRP A 24 -0.65 -6.91 17.03
CA TRP A 24 -1.43 -7.51 18.11
C TRP A 24 -2.89 -7.75 17.71
N MET A 25 -3.52 -6.81 17.01
CA MET A 25 -4.89 -6.98 16.50
C MET A 25 -4.98 -8.19 15.55
N ARG A 26 -3.99 -8.40 14.68
CA ARG A 26 -3.88 -9.60 13.84
C ARG A 26 -3.79 -10.87 14.69
N ARG A 27 -2.91 -10.91 15.71
CA ARG A 27 -2.78 -12.06 16.62
C ARG A 27 -4.09 -12.38 17.34
N TYR A 28 -4.78 -11.37 17.84
CA TYR A 28 -6.09 -11.53 18.48
C TYR A 28 -7.15 -12.03 17.50
N THR A 29 -7.18 -11.48 16.29
CA THR A 29 -8.08 -11.91 15.21
C THR A 29 -7.87 -13.39 14.88
N ASN A 30 -6.61 -13.81 14.71
CA ASN A 30 -6.25 -15.20 14.44
C ASN A 30 -6.62 -16.15 15.58
N TYR A 31 -6.57 -15.67 16.83
CA TYR A 31 -6.89 -16.48 18.00
C TYR A 31 -8.40 -16.63 18.24
N TYR A 32 -9.16 -15.54 18.12
CA TYR A 32 -10.58 -15.50 18.49
C TYR A 32 -11.55 -15.79 17.34
N ILE A 33 -11.21 -15.39 16.10
CA ILE A 33 -12.11 -15.54 14.95
C ILE A 33 -11.90 -16.90 14.28
N ARG A 34 -12.90 -17.76 14.41
CA ARG A 34 -12.85 -19.15 13.90
C ARG A 34 -13.27 -19.26 12.44
N ASP A 35 -14.25 -18.48 12.01
CA ASP A 35 -14.70 -18.50 10.62
C ASP A 35 -13.60 -17.93 9.71
N PRO A 36 -13.10 -18.69 8.73
CA PRO A 36 -11.97 -18.25 7.90
C PRO A 36 -12.25 -16.98 7.11
N PHE A 37 -13.48 -16.81 6.61
CA PHE A 37 -13.83 -15.66 5.79
C PHE A 37 -13.99 -14.41 6.64
N VAL A 38 -14.69 -14.49 7.77
CA VAL A 38 -14.80 -13.39 8.73
C VAL A 38 -13.41 -12.98 9.23
N ARG A 39 -12.53 -13.97 9.47
CA ARG A 39 -11.14 -13.70 9.84
C ARG A 39 -10.43 -12.90 8.75
N SER A 40 -10.54 -13.30 7.48
CA SER A 40 -9.96 -12.55 6.36
C SER A 40 -10.49 -11.13 6.26
N LEU A 41 -11.78 -10.88 6.51
CA LEU A 41 -12.33 -9.51 6.54
C LEU A 41 -11.64 -8.63 7.57
N PHE A 42 -11.47 -9.13 8.81
CA PHE A 42 -10.75 -8.39 9.84
C PHE A 42 -9.27 -8.21 9.48
N LEU A 43 -8.61 -9.25 8.96
CA LEU A 43 -7.20 -9.17 8.60
C LEU A 43 -6.95 -8.16 7.48
N GLU A 44 -7.76 -8.14 6.42
CA GLU A 44 -7.66 -7.15 5.35
C GLU A 44 -7.90 -5.73 5.89
N GLY A 45 -8.94 -5.54 6.70
CA GLY A 45 -9.20 -4.23 7.31
C GLY A 45 -8.07 -3.74 8.23
N ILE A 46 -7.49 -4.62 9.06
CA ILE A 46 -6.37 -4.24 9.95
C ILE A 46 -5.11 -3.99 9.13
N ALA A 47 -4.83 -4.80 8.10
CA ALA A 47 -3.68 -4.63 7.21
C ALA A 47 -3.75 -3.29 6.47
N THR A 48 -4.90 -2.95 5.88
CA THR A 48 -5.11 -1.64 5.24
C THR A 48 -5.06 -0.50 6.24
N GLY A 49 -5.61 -0.71 7.44
CA GLY A 49 -5.49 0.25 8.54
C GLY A 49 -4.03 0.52 8.89
N GLU A 50 -3.20 -0.51 9.09
CA GLU A 50 -1.76 -0.34 9.32
C GLU A 50 -1.14 0.43 8.16
N LEU A 51 -1.25 -0.09 6.94
CA LEU A 51 -0.68 0.48 5.72
C LEU A 51 -1.00 1.98 5.60
N CYS A 52 -2.28 2.36 5.71
CA CYS A 52 -2.67 3.76 5.62
C CYS A 52 -2.16 4.58 6.80
N GLY A 53 -2.24 4.05 8.03
CA GLY A 53 -1.79 4.73 9.24
C GLY A 53 -0.30 5.08 9.21
N VAL A 54 0.55 4.14 8.82
CA VAL A 54 1.98 4.42 8.65
C VAL A 54 2.25 5.29 7.42
N CYS A 55 1.52 5.14 6.32
CA CYS A 55 1.69 6.01 5.15
C CYS A 55 1.30 7.47 5.41
N PHE A 56 0.31 7.76 6.26
CA PHE A 56 0.06 9.14 6.71
C PHE A 56 1.29 9.75 7.38
N GLU A 57 1.94 9.00 8.27
CA GLU A 57 3.17 9.47 8.93
C GLU A 57 4.35 9.55 7.96
N LEU A 58 4.41 8.68 6.94
CA LEU A 58 5.40 8.79 5.86
C LEU A 58 5.26 10.10 5.07
N ILE A 59 4.06 10.68 4.93
CA ILE A 59 3.91 12.00 4.30
C ILE A 59 4.63 13.07 5.15
N ILE A 60 4.53 13.01 6.48
CA ILE A 60 5.30 13.91 7.38
C ILE A 60 6.79 13.75 7.13
N ILE A 61 7.24 12.50 6.96
CA ILE A 61 8.65 12.21 6.67
C ILE A 61 9.08 12.80 5.33
N ALA A 62 8.26 12.64 4.28
CA ALA A 62 8.53 13.19 2.96
C ALA A 62 8.59 14.72 2.97
N ASP A 63 7.63 15.37 3.62
CA ASP A 63 7.51 16.84 3.65
C ASP A 63 8.69 17.51 4.38
N ASN A 64 9.28 16.82 5.37
CA ASN A 64 10.30 17.41 6.25
C ASN A 64 11.73 16.91 5.98
N TRP A 65 11.91 15.69 5.43
CA TRP A 65 13.22 15.08 5.14
C TRP A 65 13.38 14.60 3.70
N GLY A 66 12.35 14.77 2.86
CA GLY A 66 12.38 14.48 1.43
C GLY A 66 12.11 13.02 1.05
N VAL A 67 11.93 12.82 -0.25
CA VAL A 67 11.56 11.53 -0.86
C VAL A 67 12.59 10.42 -0.59
N SER A 68 13.88 10.77 -0.43
CA SER A 68 14.91 9.78 -0.10
C SER A 68 14.68 9.14 1.26
N MET A 69 14.31 9.92 2.28
CA MET A 69 14.04 9.39 3.62
C MET A 69 12.72 8.60 3.62
N TYR A 70 11.69 9.12 2.96
CA TYR A 70 10.45 8.39 2.70
C TYR A 70 10.72 7.01 2.09
N GLY A 71 11.59 6.94 1.08
CA GLY A 71 11.99 5.70 0.41
C GLY A 71 12.64 4.68 1.34
N VAL A 72 13.52 5.12 2.24
CA VAL A 72 14.17 4.24 3.23
C VAL A 72 13.13 3.62 4.17
N TYR A 73 12.20 4.42 4.69
CA TYR A 73 11.15 3.91 5.57
C TYR A 73 10.20 2.98 4.83
N LEU A 74 9.76 3.37 3.63
CA LEU A 74 8.87 2.55 2.80
C LEU A 74 9.52 1.21 2.45
N PHE A 75 10.82 1.18 2.16
CA PHE A 75 11.54 -0.07 1.90
C PHE A 75 11.56 -1.01 3.12
N ILE A 76 11.78 -0.47 4.31
CA ILE A 76 11.75 -1.27 5.55
C ILE A 76 10.33 -1.75 5.84
N LEU A 77 9.33 -0.90 5.63
CA LEU A 77 7.92 -1.21 5.86
C LEU A 77 7.40 -2.27 4.87
N THR A 78 7.79 -2.22 3.60
CA THR A 78 7.42 -3.23 2.60
C THR A 78 7.99 -4.61 2.93
N ILE A 79 9.21 -4.69 3.47
CA ILE A 79 9.75 -5.93 4.03
C ILE A 79 8.92 -6.38 5.23
N TRP A 80 8.63 -5.48 6.17
CA TRP A 80 7.83 -5.78 7.35
C TRP A 80 6.46 -6.34 7.00
N TRP A 81 5.72 -5.69 6.09
CA TRP A 81 4.39 -6.14 5.69
C TRP A 81 4.44 -7.50 5.00
N SER A 82 5.42 -7.71 4.12
CA SER A 82 5.62 -8.99 3.42
C SER A 82 5.90 -10.15 4.39
N LEU A 83 6.55 -9.89 5.52
CA LEU A 83 6.82 -10.88 6.55
C LEU A 83 5.66 -11.05 7.54
N ASN A 84 4.85 -10.00 7.73
CA ASN A 84 3.84 -9.97 8.79
C ASN A 84 2.43 -10.30 8.32
N TRP A 85 2.01 -9.99 7.10
CA TRP A 85 0.58 -10.05 6.74
C TRP A 85 0.10 -11.35 6.08
N GLU A 86 0.99 -12.31 5.84
CA GLU A 86 0.65 -13.61 5.25
C GLU A 86 -0.22 -13.43 3.99
N ASP A 87 -1.50 -13.85 4.05
CA ASP A 87 -2.43 -13.80 2.92
C ASP A 87 -3.17 -12.46 2.78
N ALA A 88 -3.14 -11.59 3.80
CA ALA A 88 -3.81 -10.30 3.73
C ALA A 88 -3.00 -9.33 2.87
N THR A 89 -3.65 -8.76 1.85
CA THR A 89 -2.96 -7.99 0.82
C THR A 89 -3.09 -6.47 0.99
N ALA A 90 -4.11 -6.03 1.74
CA ALA A 90 -4.48 -4.64 1.91
C ALA A 90 -4.66 -3.89 0.58
N CYS A 91 -5.02 -4.59 -0.50
CA CYS A 91 -5.01 -4.04 -1.85
C CYS A 91 -6.17 -4.58 -2.72
N PRO A 92 -7.12 -3.70 -3.12
CA PRO A 92 -8.34 -4.13 -3.80
C PRO A 92 -8.18 -4.94 -5.09
N TYR A 93 -7.17 -4.62 -5.91
CA TYR A 93 -7.02 -5.29 -7.20
C TYR A 93 -6.64 -6.76 -7.05
N THR A 94 -6.08 -7.20 -5.92
CA THR A 94 -5.70 -8.61 -5.72
C THR A 94 -6.96 -9.47 -5.67
N HIS A 95 -8.01 -8.98 -5.02
CA HIS A 95 -9.32 -9.62 -4.97
C HIS A 95 -10.02 -9.59 -6.32
N ILE A 96 -9.78 -8.57 -7.14
CA ILE A 96 -10.24 -8.52 -8.54
C ILE A 96 -9.50 -9.56 -9.39
N GLU A 97 -8.19 -9.71 -9.21
CA GLU A 97 -7.41 -10.78 -9.86
C GLU A 97 -7.97 -12.16 -9.52
N ASP A 98 -8.31 -12.40 -8.26
CA ASP A 98 -8.90 -13.66 -7.81
C ASP A 98 -10.25 -13.95 -8.49
N VAL A 99 -11.10 -12.92 -8.64
CA VAL A 99 -12.36 -13.03 -9.38
C VAL A 99 -12.10 -13.35 -10.85
N VAL A 100 -11.13 -12.68 -11.48
CA VAL A 100 -10.76 -12.92 -12.89
C VAL A 100 -10.18 -14.31 -13.11
N ASN A 101 -9.45 -14.84 -12.13
CA ASN A 101 -8.91 -16.20 -12.16
C ASN A 101 -9.92 -17.28 -11.73
N GLY A 102 -11.11 -16.87 -11.25
CA GLY A 102 -12.17 -17.78 -10.80
C GLY A 102 -11.91 -18.43 -9.43
N THR A 103 -10.97 -17.90 -8.64
CA THR A 103 -10.62 -18.43 -7.30
C THR A 103 -11.48 -17.83 -6.18
N LYS A 104 -12.15 -16.69 -6.42
CA LYS A 104 -12.99 -15.99 -5.45
C LYS A 104 -14.27 -15.48 -6.09
N SER A 105 -15.37 -15.45 -5.33
CA SER A 105 -16.64 -14.91 -5.81
C SER A 105 -16.63 -13.38 -5.83
N VAL A 106 -17.44 -12.76 -6.69
CA VAL A 106 -17.58 -11.29 -6.76
C VAL A 106 -18.04 -10.72 -5.42
N ARG A 107 -18.93 -11.43 -4.72
CA ARG A 107 -19.43 -11.03 -3.40
C ARG A 107 -18.30 -11.00 -2.37
N ASP A 108 -17.48 -12.04 -2.33
CA ASP A 108 -16.41 -12.15 -1.33
C ASP A 108 -15.33 -11.11 -1.58
N ALA A 109 -14.96 -10.90 -2.86
CA ALA A 109 -14.05 -9.82 -3.24
C ALA A 109 -14.59 -8.44 -2.84
N PHE A 110 -15.87 -8.17 -3.10
CA PHE A 110 -16.49 -6.92 -2.68
C PHE A 110 -16.44 -6.70 -1.17
N LEU A 111 -16.74 -7.73 -0.37
CA LEU A 111 -16.72 -7.63 1.09
C LEU A 111 -15.31 -7.41 1.65
N LEU A 112 -14.29 -8.04 1.06
CA LEU A 112 -12.90 -7.82 1.45
C LEU A 112 -12.45 -6.40 1.09
N ILE A 113 -12.71 -5.94 -0.14
CA ILE A 113 -12.42 -4.55 -0.57
C ILE A 113 -13.12 -3.55 0.35
N TRP A 114 -14.36 -3.84 0.74
CA TRP A 114 -15.09 -3.01 1.68
C TRP A 114 -14.43 -2.97 3.06
N ALA A 115 -13.94 -4.11 3.56
CA ALA A 115 -13.20 -4.17 4.82
C ALA A 115 -11.89 -3.37 4.76
N GLU A 116 -11.15 -3.43 3.65
CA GLU A 116 -9.95 -2.61 3.40
C GLU A 116 -10.28 -1.11 3.51
N LEU A 117 -11.33 -0.66 2.81
CA LEU A 117 -11.76 0.74 2.84
C LEU A 117 -12.21 1.21 4.23
N VAL A 118 -12.92 0.34 4.97
CA VAL A 118 -13.30 0.64 6.36
C VAL A 118 -12.07 0.76 7.25
N GLY A 119 -11.08 -0.13 7.08
CA GLY A 119 -9.81 -0.07 7.80
C GLY A 119 -9.04 1.23 7.55
N GLY A 120 -8.89 1.60 6.28
CA GLY A 120 -8.24 2.83 5.86
C GLY A 120 -8.97 4.11 6.35
N LEU A 121 -10.30 4.11 6.37
CA LEU A 121 -11.08 5.21 6.93
C LEU A 121 -10.98 5.30 8.46
N ALA A 122 -11.04 4.15 9.14
CA ALA A 122 -10.98 4.09 10.59
C ALA A 122 -9.63 4.57 11.13
N VAL A 123 -8.53 4.21 10.46
CA VAL A 123 -7.19 4.61 10.91
C VAL A 123 -6.96 6.12 10.78
N PHE A 124 -7.65 6.82 9.88
CA PHE A 124 -7.52 8.28 9.76
C PHE A 124 -7.85 8.98 11.08
N ARG A 125 -8.91 8.56 11.78
CA ARG A 125 -9.25 9.12 13.10
C ARG A 125 -8.18 8.85 14.14
N TYR A 126 -7.59 7.65 14.12
CA TYR A 126 -6.46 7.31 14.99
C TYR A 126 -5.24 8.21 14.71
N VAL A 127 -4.89 8.43 13.44
CA VAL A 127 -3.78 9.32 13.05
C VAL A 127 -4.05 10.76 13.45
N GLN A 128 -5.28 11.27 13.25
CA GLN A 128 -5.65 12.62 13.69
C GLN A 128 -5.44 12.80 15.20
N LEU A 129 -5.75 11.79 16.01
CA LEU A 129 -5.50 11.84 17.45
C LEU A 129 -4.01 11.91 17.77
N LEU A 130 -3.17 11.12 17.09
CA LEU A 130 -1.72 11.17 17.28
C LEU A 130 -1.13 12.53 16.89
N TRP A 131 -1.58 13.10 15.78
CA TRP A 131 -1.12 14.42 15.33
C TRP A 131 -1.63 15.56 16.22
N ALA A 132 -2.84 15.44 16.77
CA ALA A 132 -3.41 16.44 17.69
C ALA A 132 -2.64 16.56 19.03
N LEU A 133 -1.78 15.60 19.36
CA LEU A 133 -0.87 15.71 20.50
C LEU A 133 0.25 16.74 20.27
N GLU A 134 0.54 17.11 19.02
CA GLU A 134 1.54 18.09 18.61
C GLU A 134 2.89 17.97 19.35
N ILE A 135 3.35 16.74 19.59
CA ILE A 135 4.57 16.45 20.38
C ILE A 135 5.80 17.14 19.79
N VAL A 136 5.82 17.30 18.46
CA VAL A 136 6.91 17.93 17.69
C VAL A 136 6.36 18.92 16.68
N SER A 137 7.19 19.88 16.29
CA SER A 137 6.79 20.98 15.40
C SER A 137 6.29 20.52 14.02
N THR A 138 6.71 19.33 13.55
CA THR A 138 6.28 18.75 12.27
C THR A 138 4.84 18.24 12.30
N HIS A 139 4.23 18.06 13.48
CA HIS A 139 2.82 17.68 13.64
C HIS A 139 1.90 18.86 13.94
N LYS A 140 2.46 20.06 14.12
CA LYS A 140 1.68 21.24 14.50
C LYS A 140 0.60 21.55 13.45
N ASN A 141 -0.65 21.66 13.89
CA ASN A 141 -1.86 21.83 13.07
C ASN A 141 -2.15 20.71 12.06
N ARG A 142 -1.32 19.67 11.98
CA ARG A 142 -1.42 18.65 10.92
C ARG A 142 -2.71 17.84 10.98
N ALA A 143 -3.27 17.65 12.18
CA ALA A 143 -4.55 16.96 12.38
C ALA A 143 -5.75 17.63 11.69
N PHE A 144 -5.66 18.94 11.43
CA PHE A 144 -6.73 19.78 10.90
C PHE A 144 -6.33 20.50 9.60
N GLU A 145 -5.18 20.17 9.04
CA GLU A 145 -4.69 20.77 7.80
C GLU A 145 -5.49 20.24 6.60
N ASP A 146 -5.86 21.14 5.70
CA ASP A 146 -6.51 20.77 4.44
C ASP A 146 -5.50 20.01 3.56
N CYS A 147 -5.91 18.85 3.04
CA CYS A 147 -5.08 18.06 2.17
C CYS A 147 -5.21 18.46 0.70
N THR A 148 -4.11 18.29 -0.05
CA THR A 148 -4.06 18.44 -1.50
C THR A 148 -3.78 17.11 -2.19
N THR A 149 -4.18 17.01 -3.44
CA THR A 149 -3.90 15.86 -4.31
C THR A 149 -2.41 15.73 -4.61
N ASP A 150 -1.94 14.49 -4.78
CA ASP A 150 -0.57 14.20 -5.25
C ASP A 150 -0.49 14.02 -6.77
N LEU A 151 -1.63 14.11 -7.47
CA LEU A 151 -1.66 14.07 -8.91
C LEU A 151 -1.13 15.39 -9.49
N GLN A 152 0.11 15.38 -9.96
CA GLN A 152 0.82 16.53 -10.54
C GLN A 152 0.84 16.52 -12.08
N VAL A 153 0.24 15.50 -12.71
CA VAL A 153 0.14 15.33 -14.16
C VAL A 153 -1.31 15.23 -14.61
N PRO A 154 -1.62 15.41 -15.91
CA PRO A 154 -2.99 15.23 -16.36
C PRO A 154 -3.49 13.81 -16.09
N VAL A 155 -4.79 13.71 -15.81
CA VAL A 155 -5.49 12.51 -15.32
C VAL A 155 -5.13 11.24 -16.09
N ILE A 156 -5.14 11.30 -17.43
CA ILE A 156 -4.83 10.15 -18.28
C ILE A 156 -3.37 9.71 -18.15
N PHE A 157 -2.43 10.64 -17.99
CA PHE A 157 -1.03 10.30 -17.72
C PHE A 157 -0.87 9.68 -16.33
N GLY A 158 -1.56 10.21 -15.32
CA GLY A 158 -1.58 9.62 -13.98
C GLY A 158 -2.09 8.18 -14.00
N ALA A 159 -3.24 7.95 -14.63
CA ALA A 159 -3.83 6.61 -14.79
C ALA A 159 -2.91 5.66 -15.56
N PHE A 160 -2.21 6.15 -16.59
CA PHE A 160 -1.24 5.35 -17.34
C PHE A 160 -0.02 4.97 -16.49
N ILE A 161 0.51 5.89 -15.68
CA ILE A 161 1.62 5.64 -14.76
C ILE A 161 1.22 4.57 -13.73
N GLU A 162 0.08 4.75 -13.06
CA GLU A 162 -0.46 3.79 -12.09
C GLU A 162 -0.67 2.41 -12.73
N CYS A 163 -1.20 2.36 -13.96
CA CYS A 163 -1.39 1.12 -14.72
C CYS A 163 -0.07 0.41 -15.04
N VAL A 164 0.90 1.11 -15.64
CA VAL A 164 2.16 0.52 -16.07
C VAL A 164 2.99 0.06 -14.87
N ALA A 165 3.12 0.90 -13.84
CA ALA A 165 3.88 0.55 -12.65
C ALA A 165 3.23 -0.61 -11.88
N THR A 166 1.90 -0.62 -11.72
CA THR A 166 1.20 -1.77 -11.13
C THR A 166 1.44 -3.03 -11.95
N CYS A 167 1.36 -2.95 -13.28
CA CYS A 167 1.59 -4.10 -14.15
C CYS A 167 3.00 -4.68 -13.97
N ILE A 168 4.04 -3.83 -14.03
CA ILE A 168 5.44 -4.23 -13.82
C ILE A 168 5.59 -4.88 -12.44
N TYR A 169 5.14 -4.21 -11.38
CA TYR A 169 5.26 -4.72 -10.02
C TYR A 169 4.60 -6.09 -9.88
N ARG A 170 3.37 -6.25 -10.38
CA ARG A 170 2.63 -7.52 -10.27
C ARG A 170 3.26 -8.66 -11.07
N VAL A 171 3.85 -8.41 -12.24
CA VAL A 171 4.58 -9.45 -12.99
C VAL A 171 5.81 -9.91 -12.20
N VAL A 172 6.60 -8.95 -11.72
CA VAL A 172 7.83 -9.23 -10.98
C VAL A 172 7.53 -9.97 -9.68
N SER A 173 6.58 -9.47 -8.89
CA SER A 173 6.19 -10.03 -7.61
C SER A 173 5.74 -11.48 -7.72
N ARG A 174 4.94 -11.81 -8.75
CA ARG A 174 4.56 -13.21 -9.02
C ARG A 174 5.76 -14.09 -9.33
N GLY A 175 6.65 -13.63 -10.22
CA GLY A 175 7.86 -14.39 -10.55
C GLY A 175 8.77 -14.63 -9.34
N LEU A 176 8.96 -13.61 -8.49
CA LEU A 176 9.76 -13.73 -7.26
C LEU A 176 9.11 -14.66 -6.23
N SER A 177 7.78 -14.67 -6.13
CA SER A 177 7.05 -15.56 -5.21
C SER A 177 7.23 -17.03 -5.56
N GLU A 178 7.37 -17.36 -6.85
CA GLU A 178 7.58 -18.74 -7.30
C GLU A 178 9.02 -19.25 -7.07
N ILE A 179 9.99 -18.33 -7.01
CA ILE A 179 11.40 -18.63 -6.75
C ILE A 179 11.67 -18.78 -5.23
N ASN A 180 10.68 -18.46 -4.39
CA ASN A 180 10.59 -18.69 -2.94
C ASN A 180 11.91 -18.60 -2.15
N SER A 181 12.48 -17.40 -2.10
CA SER A 181 13.65 -17.12 -1.27
C SER A 181 13.43 -15.89 -0.38
N LYS A 182 14.07 -15.86 0.80
CA LYS A 182 14.11 -14.66 1.66
C LYS A 182 14.68 -13.45 0.92
N ILE A 183 15.57 -13.68 -0.04
CA ILE A 183 16.13 -12.66 -0.93
C ILE A 183 15.04 -12.10 -1.85
N GLY A 184 14.10 -12.93 -2.30
CA GLY A 184 12.95 -12.52 -3.11
C GLY A 184 12.10 -11.45 -2.45
N ILE A 185 11.86 -11.54 -1.12
CA ILE A 185 11.12 -10.51 -0.37
C ILE A 185 11.86 -9.17 -0.40
N ILE A 186 13.18 -9.18 -0.22
CA ILE A 186 14.02 -7.98 -0.23
C ILE A 186 14.01 -7.35 -1.63
N ILE A 187 14.14 -8.15 -2.68
CA ILE A 187 14.12 -7.68 -4.07
C ILE A 187 12.73 -7.12 -4.43
N ASP A 188 11.65 -7.81 -4.07
CA ASP A 188 10.28 -7.35 -4.31
C ASP A 188 10.02 -5.99 -3.64
N SER A 189 10.39 -5.88 -2.36
CA SER A 189 10.29 -4.65 -1.59
C SER A 189 11.09 -3.51 -2.21
N PHE A 190 12.30 -3.79 -2.71
CA PHE A 190 13.16 -2.81 -3.36
C PHE A 190 12.55 -2.30 -4.68
N ILE A 191 12.03 -3.21 -5.50
CA ILE A 191 11.40 -2.87 -6.78
C ILE A 191 10.11 -2.09 -6.55
N GLY A 192 9.24 -2.55 -5.63
CA GLY A 192 8.02 -1.84 -5.26
C GLY A 192 8.32 -0.42 -4.79
N THR A 193 9.25 -0.27 -3.84
CA THR A 193 9.68 1.05 -3.34
C THR A 193 10.25 1.93 -4.46
N THR A 194 11.06 1.38 -5.35
CA THR A 194 11.65 2.13 -6.47
C THR A 194 10.58 2.64 -7.43
N LEU A 195 9.58 1.82 -7.75
CA LEU A 195 8.45 2.24 -8.58
C LEU A 195 7.65 3.37 -7.92
N VAL A 196 7.43 3.28 -6.60
CA VAL A 196 6.72 4.33 -5.85
C VAL A 196 7.50 5.64 -5.92
N ILE A 197 8.80 5.61 -5.64
CA ILE A 197 9.68 6.79 -5.73
C ILE A 197 9.68 7.37 -7.15
N ALA A 198 9.74 6.51 -8.17
CA ALA A 198 9.73 6.93 -9.57
C ALA A 198 8.42 7.64 -9.96
N ALA A 199 7.28 7.22 -9.41
CA ALA A 199 5.97 7.80 -9.67
C ALA A 199 5.56 8.93 -8.71
N PHE A 200 6.34 9.14 -7.64
CA PHE A 200 6.01 10.02 -6.50
C PHE A 200 5.60 11.43 -6.94
N ASN A 201 6.43 12.10 -7.74
CA ASN A 201 6.18 13.47 -8.21
C ASN A 201 5.20 13.57 -9.39
N TYR A 202 4.55 12.47 -9.78
CA TYR A 202 3.61 12.46 -10.90
C TYR A 202 2.20 12.09 -10.43
N SER A 203 2.03 10.92 -9.84
CA SER A 203 0.72 10.40 -9.38
C SER A 203 0.67 10.21 -7.86
N GLY A 204 1.78 10.42 -7.15
CA GLY A 204 1.97 9.95 -5.77
C GLY A 204 2.50 8.51 -5.69
N GLY A 205 2.36 7.71 -6.75
CA GLY A 205 2.88 6.34 -6.80
C GLY A 205 2.17 5.42 -5.82
N TYR A 206 0.84 5.42 -5.82
CA TYR A 206 0.07 4.69 -4.82
C TYR A 206 -0.02 3.21 -5.13
N PHE A 207 -0.29 2.86 -6.39
CA PHE A 207 -0.46 1.49 -6.88
C PHE A 207 -1.35 0.61 -5.99
N ASN A 208 -2.30 1.24 -5.30
CA ASN A 208 -3.19 0.59 -4.36
C ASN A 208 -4.44 1.48 -4.20
N PRO A 209 -5.61 1.04 -4.73
CA PRO A 209 -6.81 1.86 -4.68
C PRO A 209 -7.31 2.19 -3.27
N ALA A 210 -7.16 1.28 -2.30
CA ALA A 210 -7.57 1.51 -0.92
C ALA A 210 -6.66 2.54 -0.22
N LEU A 211 -5.34 2.44 -0.45
CA LEU A 211 -4.37 3.40 0.07
C LEU A 211 -4.61 4.81 -0.49
N ALA A 212 -4.70 4.93 -1.83
CA ALA A 212 -4.95 6.21 -2.48
C ALA A 212 -6.25 6.85 -1.98
N THR A 213 -7.31 6.05 -1.86
CA THR A 213 -8.60 6.52 -1.35
C THR A 213 -8.50 6.99 0.10
N SER A 214 -7.80 6.25 0.95
CA SER A 214 -7.69 6.60 2.36
C SER A 214 -6.90 7.89 2.58
N LEU A 215 -5.83 8.12 1.80
CA LEU A 215 -4.93 9.25 1.98
C LEU A 215 -5.37 10.52 1.24
N LYS A 216 -6.00 10.38 0.06
CA LYS A 216 -6.17 11.50 -0.88
C LYS A 216 -7.60 11.73 -1.37
N TYR A 217 -8.54 10.83 -1.08
CA TYR A 217 -9.92 11.04 -1.49
C TYR A 217 -10.53 12.28 -0.84
N GLY A 218 -11.07 13.18 -1.66
CA GLY A 218 -11.68 14.43 -1.19
C GLY A 218 -10.68 15.57 -0.92
N CYS A 219 -9.38 15.36 -1.14
CA CYS A 219 -8.39 16.42 -1.09
C CYS A 219 -8.54 17.40 -2.26
N LEU A 220 -8.10 18.64 -2.04
CA LEU A 220 -8.18 19.71 -3.03
C LEU A 220 -7.31 19.39 -4.26
N GLY A 221 -7.82 19.68 -5.46
CA GLY A 221 -7.07 19.60 -6.72
C GLY A 221 -7.46 18.45 -7.66
N THR A 222 -8.26 17.48 -7.20
CA THR A 222 -8.83 16.42 -8.05
C THR A 222 -10.29 16.17 -7.72
N SER A 223 -11.12 16.01 -8.74
CA SER A 223 -12.51 15.58 -8.59
C SER A 223 -12.63 14.09 -8.27
N PHE A 224 -13.82 13.68 -7.82
CA PHE A 224 -14.16 12.28 -7.56
C PHE A 224 -13.84 11.36 -8.74
N MET A 225 -14.24 11.74 -9.95
CA MET A 225 -14.03 10.93 -11.15
C MET A 225 -12.56 10.80 -11.51
N GLU A 226 -11.78 11.87 -11.37
CA GLU A 226 -10.34 11.85 -11.65
C GLU A 226 -9.60 10.90 -10.71
N HIS A 227 -9.95 10.93 -9.42
CA HIS A 227 -9.43 9.99 -8.42
C HIS A 227 -9.71 8.54 -8.80
N VAL A 228 -10.96 8.24 -9.19
CA VAL A 228 -11.36 6.89 -9.61
C VAL A 228 -10.63 6.46 -10.88
N ILE A 229 -10.52 7.34 -11.88
CA ILE A 229 -9.83 7.01 -13.13
C ILE A 229 -8.36 6.69 -12.90
N VAL A 230 -7.67 7.48 -12.08
CA VAL A 230 -6.23 7.31 -11.85
C VAL A 230 -5.97 6.10 -10.94
N TYR A 231 -6.53 6.10 -9.74
CA TYR A 231 -6.11 5.19 -8.68
C TYR A 231 -6.88 3.87 -8.63
N TRP A 232 -8.10 3.84 -9.16
CA TRP A 232 -8.87 2.59 -9.27
C TRP A 232 -8.73 1.98 -10.65
N ILE A 233 -9.13 2.70 -11.70
CA ILE A 233 -9.13 2.14 -13.06
C ILE A 233 -7.69 1.88 -13.52
N GLY A 234 -6.77 2.84 -13.33
CA GLY A 234 -5.36 2.68 -13.69
C GLY A 234 -4.73 1.45 -13.03
N ALA A 235 -4.70 1.41 -11.69
CA ALA A 235 -4.09 0.31 -10.95
C ALA A 235 -4.75 -1.06 -11.24
N CYS A 236 -6.09 -1.15 -11.24
CA CYS A 236 -6.79 -2.40 -11.55
C CYS A 236 -6.54 -2.87 -12.98
N ALA A 237 -6.51 -1.97 -13.98
CA ALA A 237 -6.18 -2.32 -15.35
C ALA A 237 -4.76 -2.87 -15.46
N GLY A 238 -3.79 -2.25 -14.79
CA GLY A 238 -2.41 -2.72 -14.72
C GLY A 238 -2.29 -4.10 -14.10
N SER A 239 -2.97 -4.32 -12.98
CA SER A 239 -3.05 -5.61 -12.30
C SER A 239 -3.67 -6.70 -13.19
N ILE A 240 -4.79 -6.44 -13.88
CA ILE A 240 -5.39 -7.42 -14.79
C ILE A 240 -4.48 -7.69 -16.01
N ALA A 241 -3.88 -6.64 -16.59
CA ALA A 241 -2.94 -6.78 -17.70
C ALA A 241 -1.74 -7.66 -17.31
N SER A 242 -1.25 -7.52 -16.08
CA SER A 242 -0.12 -8.31 -15.57
C SER A 242 -0.39 -9.82 -15.57
N LEU A 243 -1.65 -10.27 -15.40
CA LEU A 243 -2.00 -11.69 -15.50
C LEU A 243 -1.75 -12.24 -16.90
N ARG A 244 -1.99 -11.44 -17.94
CA ARG A 244 -1.74 -11.81 -19.34
C ARG A 244 -0.25 -11.75 -19.65
N VAL A 245 0.42 -10.69 -19.21
CA VAL A 245 1.87 -10.53 -19.41
C VAL A 245 2.64 -11.66 -18.74
N TYR A 246 2.27 -12.04 -17.53
CA TYR A 246 2.91 -13.13 -16.79
C TYR A 246 2.82 -14.47 -17.54
N ARG A 247 1.71 -14.74 -18.23
CA ARG A 247 1.51 -15.97 -19.01
C ARG A 247 2.24 -15.99 -20.36
N LEU A 248 2.95 -14.92 -20.74
CA LEU A 248 3.70 -14.91 -21.99
C LEU A 248 4.87 -15.91 -21.93
N PRO A 249 5.13 -16.69 -23.00
CA PRO A 249 6.11 -17.77 -22.97
C PRO A 249 7.50 -17.34 -22.51
N PHE A 250 7.97 -16.15 -22.92
CA PHE A 250 9.29 -15.66 -22.54
C PHE A 250 9.40 -15.34 -21.03
N VAL A 251 8.30 -14.88 -20.39
CA VAL A 251 8.28 -14.60 -18.95
C VAL A 251 8.30 -15.93 -18.19
N GLN A 252 7.47 -16.88 -18.61
CA GLN A 252 7.41 -18.20 -17.99
C GLN A 252 8.75 -18.95 -18.12
N GLN A 253 9.36 -18.94 -19.31
CA GLN A 253 10.70 -19.53 -19.52
C GLN A 253 11.75 -18.91 -18.60
N TYR A 254 11.71 -17.59 -18.42
CA TYR A 254 12.61 -16.91 -17.50
C TYR A 254 12.38 -17.36 -16.06
N VAL A 255 11.14 -17.42 -15.58
CA VAL A 255 10.82 -17.86 -14.21
C VAL A 255 11.25 -19.31 -13.98
N GLU A 256 10.93 -20.22 -14.91
CA GLU A 256 11.30 -21.64 -14.85
C GLU A 256 12.82 -21.84 -14.76
N GLN A 257 13.59 -21.11 -15.58
CA GLN A 257 15.05 -21.21 -15.60
C GLN A 257 15.70 -20.91 -14.24
N TYR A 258 15.13 -20.00 -13.45
CA TYR A 258 15.66 -19.64 -12.13
C TYR A 258 15.07 -20.50 -11.01
N LYS A 259 13.85 -21.02 -11.19
CA LYS A 259 13.23 -21.98 -10.27
C LYS A 259 14.01 -23.28 -10.17
N GLU A 260 14.57 -23.78 -11.28
CA GLU A 260 15.41 -24.99 -11.28
C GLU A 260 16.78 -24.81 -10.64
N LYS A 261 17.24 -23.57 -10.44
CA LYS A 261 18.57 -23.24 -9.90
C LYS A 261 18.60 -22.95 -8.39
N THR A 262 17.43 -22.93 -7.75
CA THR A 262 17.25 -22.57 -6.33
C THR A 262 16.84 -23.81 -5.54
#